data_AF-A0A2N2IWB0-F1
#
_entry.id   AF-A0A2N2IWB0-F1
#
_cell.length_a   1.000
_cell.length_b   1.000
_cell.length_c   1.000
_cell.angle_alpha   90.00
_cell.angle_beta   90.00
_cell.angle_gamma   90.00
#
_symmetry.space_group_name_H-M   'P 1'
#
loop_
_entity.id
_entity.type
_entity.pdbx_description
1 polymer ?
#
loop_
_entity_poly.entity_id
_entity_poly.type
_entity_poly.pdbx_seq_one_letter_code
_entity_poly.pdbx_strand_id
1 'polypeptide(L)'
;MNDLIEALAGAVIEAQDNIEQHQISNLLGYFDSQNRPKSLVVRMPSIHPQAEEGSEDMYRAPLLPLVSSNMLKIKDVEITFDVD
;
A
#
# COMPACT_ATOMS: atom_id res chain seq x y z
N MET A 1 -6.68 -38.34 -0.53
CA MET A 1 -5.75 -37.55 0.33
C MET A 1 -4.94 -36.57 -0.51
N ASN A 2 -4.36 -36.99 -1.64
CA ASN A 2 -3.66 -36.10 -2.57
C ASN A 2 -4.56 -34.94 -3.06
N ASP A 3 -5.80 -35.25 -3.43
CA ASP A 3 -6.78 -34.25 -3.92
C ASP A 3 -7.12 -33.17 -2.90
N LEU A 4 -7.04 -33.48 -1.59
CA LEU A 4 -7.32 -32.51 -0.52
C LEU A 4 -6.16 -31.54 -0.33
N ILE A 5 -4.93 -32.06 -0.40
CA ILE A 5 -3.71 -31.25 -0.33
C ILE A 5 -3.62 -30.35 -1.56
N GLU A 6 -3.97 -30.87 -2.74
CA GLU A 6 -4.00 -30.11 -3.99
C GLU A 6 -5.09 -29.02 -3.95
N ALA A 7 -6.30 -29.34 -3.48
CA ALA A 7 -7.37 -28.36 -3.30
C ALA A 7 -6.98 -27.25 -2.30
N LEU A 8 -6.31 -27.61 -1.20
CA LEU A 8 -5.83 -26.63 -0.23
C LEU A 8 -4.75 -25.73 -0.82
N ALA A 9 -3.76 -26.31 -1.51
CA ALA A 9 -2.71 -25.53 -2.16
C ALA A 9 -3.32 -24.55 -3.16
N GLY A 10 -4.32 -24.99 -3.93
CA GLY A 10 -5.10 -24.12 -4.82
C GLY A 10 -5.76 -22.95 -4.08
N ALA A 11 -6.45 -23.23 -2.97
CA ALA A 11 -7.12 -22.20 -2.17
C ALA A 11 -6.14 -21.19 -1.55
N VAL A 12 -4.97 -21.65 -1.10
CA VAL A 12 -3.93 -20.78 -0.52
C VAL A 12 -3.33 -19.87 -1.59
N ILE A 13 -3.07 -20.40 -2.79
CA ILE A 13 -2.58 -19.61 -3.92
C ILE A 13 -3.60 -18.54 -4.31
N GLU A 14 -4.88 -18.91 -4.42
CA GLU A 14 -5.96 -17.96 -4.74
C GLU A 14 -6.09 -16.88 -3.66
N ALA A 15 -5.98 -17.24 -2.38
CA ALA A 15 -5.99 -16.27 -1.29
C ALA A 15 -4.78 -15.32 -1.35
N GLN A 16 -3.59 -15.82 -1.67
CA GLN A 16 -2.38 -15.01 -1.82
C GLN A 16 -2.49 -14.04 -3.01
N ASP A 17 -3.02 -14.48 -4.15
CA ASP A 17 -3.25 -13.61 -5.33
C ASP A 17 -4.25 -12.48 -4.98
N ASN A 18 -5.34 -12.80 -4.30
CA ASN A 18 -6.30 -11.80 -3.84
C ASN A 18 -5.65 -10.74 -2.92
N ILE A 19 -4.79 -11.18 -1.98
CA ILE A 19 -4.05 -10.26 -1.11
C ILE A 19 -3.17 -9.32 -1.96
N GLU A 20 -2.41 -9.85 -2.91
CA GLU A 20 -1.52 -9.07 -3.77
C GLU A 20 -2.27 -8.06 -4.63
N GLN A 21 -3.39 -8.46 -5.24
CA GLN A 21 -4.25 -7.56 -6.02
C GLN A 21 -4.78 -6.40 -5.16
N HIS A 22 -5.22 -6.69 -3.94
CA HIS A 22 -5.65 -5.64 -3.00
C HIS A 22 -4.51 -4.67 -2.67
N GLN A 23 -3.29 -5.17 -2.47
CA GLN A 23 -2.13 -4.33 -2.19
C GLN A 23 -1.76 -3.44 -3.37
N ILE A 24 -1.76 -3.99 -4.59
CA ILE A 24 -1.51 -3.21 -5.82
C ILE A 24 -2.58 -2.14 -6.00
N SER A 25 -3.86 -2.48 -5.81
CA SER A 25 -4.96 -1.52 -5.91
C SER A 25 -4.81 -0.37 -4.90
N ASN A 26 -4.45 -0.68 -3.65
CA ASN A 26 -4.17 0.32 -2.64
C ASN A 26 -2.99 1.22 -3.03
N LEU A 27 -1.90 0.66 -3.56
CA LEU A 27 -0.73 1.40 -4.02
C LEU A 27 -1.08 2.35 -5.18
N LEU A 28 -1.85 1.89 -6.16
CA LEU A 28 -2.34 2.72 -7.28
C LEU A 28 -3.18 3.89 -6.80
N GLY A 29 -3.88 3.72 -5.66
CA GLY A 29 -4.59 4.80 -4.98
C GLY A 29 -3.71 5.98 -4.56
N TYR A 30 -2.39 5.84 -4.51
CA TYR A 30 -1.45 6.92 -4.19
C TYR A 30 -0.91 7.67 -5.42
N PHE A 31 -1.42 7.39 -6.63
CA PHE A 31 -1.04 8.09 -7.85
C PHE A 31 -2.19 8.96 -8.38
N ASP A 32 -1.86 10.05 -9.06
CA ASP A 32 -2.81 10.89 -9.78
C ASP A 32 -3.16 10.31 -11.17
N SER A 33 -4.04 10.97 -11.92
CA SER A 33 -4.47 10.54 -13.26
C SER A 33 -3.35 10.56 -14.33
N GLN A 34 -2.16 11.04 -13.98
CA GLN A 34 -0.98 11.10 -14.85
C GLN A 34 0.14 10.19 -14.33
N ASN A 35 -0.19 9.25 -13.43
CA ASN A 35 0.76 8.33 -12.79
C ASN A 35 1.85 9.04 -11.96
N ARG A 36 1.57 10.23 -11.41
CA ARG A 36 2.47 10.91 -10.48
C ARG A 36 2.06 10.65 -9.04
N PRO A 37 3.01 10.48 -8.10
CA PRO A 37 2.68 10.34 -6.69
C PRO A 37 1.85 11.52 -6.17
N LYS A 38 0.73 11.20 -5.52
CA LYS A 38 -0.07 12.19 -4.79
C LYS A 38 0.84 12.90 -3.78
N SER A 39 0.66 14.20 -3.69
CA SER A 39 1.47 15.06 -2.83
C SER A 39 0.56 15.99 -2.03
N LEU A 40 0.93 16.26 -0.78
CA LEU A 40 0.30 17.31 0.01
C LEU A 40 0.92 18.66 -0.36
N VAL A 41 0.07 19.68 -0.50
CA VAL A 41 0.51 21.07 -0.63
C VAL A 41 0.40 21.72 0.75
N VAL A 42 1.51 22.23 1.26
CA VAL A 42 1.59 22.88 2.57
C VAL A 42 1.96 24.35 2.37
N ARG A 43 1.21 25.23 3.02
CA ARG A 43 1.52 26.67 3.11
C ARG A 43 2.43 26.90 4.29
N MET A 44 3.59 27.50 4.03
CA MET A 44 4.57 27.83 5.06
C MET A 44 4.97 29.29 4.93
N PRO A 45 5.34 29.98 6.03
CA PRO A 45 5.89 31.33 5.93
C PRO A 45 7.07 31.38 4.96
N SER A 46 7.11 32.39 4.10
CA SER A 46 8.19 32.51 3.14
C SER A 46 9.51 32.78 3.84
N ILE A 47 10.56 32.10 3.37
CA ILE A 47 11.94 32.31 3.85
C ILE A 47 12.78 33.12 2.86
N HIS A 48 12.15 33.64 1.79
CA HIS A 48 12.87 34.42 0.80
C HIS A 48 13.32 35.78 1.39
N PRO A 49 14.57 36.22 1.12
CA PRO A 49 15.08 37.48 1.68
C PRO A 49 14.30 38.74 1.28
N GLN A 50 13.53 38.67 0.19
CA GLN A 50 12.73 39.78 -0.35
C GLN A 50 11.22 39.56 -0.16
N ALA A 51 10.84 38.58 0.65
CA ALA A 51 9.44 38.25 0.85
C ALA A 51 8.77 39.31 1.73
N GLU A 52 7.56 39.75 1.34
CA GLU A 52 6.78 40.69 2.14
C GLU A 52 6.37 40.06 3.49
N GLU A 53 6.11 40.90 4.49
CA GLU A 53 5.67 40.42 5.80
C GLU A 53 4.33 39.66 5.67
N GLY A 54 4.29 38.44 6.21
CA GLY A 54 3.12 37.56 6.09
C GLY A 54 2.98 36.83 4.74
N SER A 55 3.98 36.96 3.86
CA SER A 55 4.03 36.14 2.64
C SER A 55 4.27 34.66 2.97
N GLU A 56 3.73 33.79 2.11
CA GLU A 56 3.79 32.35 2.28
C GLU A 56 4.20 31.66 0.99
N ASP A 57 4.98 30.59 1.14
CA ASP A 57 5.41 29.70 0.06
C ASP A 57 4.63 28.38 0.11
N MET A 58 4.45 27.79 -1.08
CA MET A 58 3.77 26.52 -1.26
C MET A 58 4.80 25.41 -1.43
N TYR A 59 4.84 24.47 -0.49
CA TYR A 59 5.70 23.29 -0.56
C TYR A 59 4.90 22.05 -0.93
N ARG A 60 5.46 21.22 -1.81
CA ARG A 60 4.87 19.95 -2.22
C ARG A 60 5.65 18.79 -1.59
N ALA A 61 4.99 18.04 -0.72
CA ALA A 61 5.56 16.84 -0.09
C ALA A 61 4.91 15.57 -0.68
N PRO A 62 5.67 14.63 -1.25
CA PRO A 62 5.11 13.38 -1.78
C PRO A 62 4.59 12.51 -0.64
N LEU A 63 3.41 11.91 -0.82
CA LEU A 63 2.81 11.01 0.17
C LEU A 63 3.33 9.58 0.06
N LEU A 64 3.91 9.21 -1.09
CA LEU A 64 4.39 7.86 -1.36
C LEU A 64 5.35 7.29 -0.29
N PRO A 65 6.32 8.06 0.27
CA PRO A 65 7.20 7.56 1.32
C PRO A 65 6.49 7.22 2.64
N LEU A 66 5.27 7.71 2.85
CA LEU A 66 4.47 7.45 4.05
C LEU A 66 3.58 6.21 3.90
N VAL A 67 3.50 5.63 2.71
CA VAL A 67 2.74 4.39 2.46
C VAL A 67 3.50 3.25 3.13
N SER A 68 2.84 2.54 4.03
CA SER A 68 3.45 1.40 4.70
C SER A 68 3.74 0.29 3.69
N SER A 69 4.97 -0.21 3.67
CA SER A 69 5.40 -1.33 2.83
C SER A 69 5.04 -2.70 3.42
N ASN A 70 4.05 -2.76 4.32
CA ASN A 70 3.67 -4.00 5.00
C ASN A 70 2.99 -4.94 3.99
N MET A 71 3.80 -5.80 3.36
CA MET A 71 3.32 -6.89 2.53
C MET A 71 2.70 -7.96 3.42
N LEU A 72 1.39 -8.15 3.28
CA LEU A 72 0.66 -9.22 3.94
C LEU A 72 0.92 -10.48 3.13
N LYS A 73 1.37 -11.54 3.79
CA LYS A 73 1.65 -12.83 3.14
C LYS A 73 1.11 -13.95 4.03
N ILE A 74 0.55 -14.97 3.42
CA ILE A 74 0.21 -16.20 4.15
C ILE A 74 1.53 -16.87 4.53
N LYS A 75 1.79 -16.95 5.83
CA LYS A 75 3.06 -17.47 6.36
C LYS A 75 3.02 -18.99 6.53
N ASP A 76 2.00 -19.49 7.19
CA ASP A 76 1.85 -20.90 7.56
C ASP A 76 0.37 -21.33 7.39
N VAL A 77 0.16 -22.60 7.03
CA VAL A 77 -1.17 -23.20 6.91
C VAL A 77 -1.17 -24.50 7.71
N GLU A 78 -2.00 -24.58 8.74
CA GLU A 78 -2.11 -25.74 9.61
C GLU A 78 -3.48 -26.40 9.43
N ILE A 79 -3.49 -27.72 9.30
CA ILE A 79 -4.72 -28.52 9.26
C ILE A 79 -4.64 -29.61 10.31
N THR A 80 -5.63 -29.63 11.20
CA THR A 80 -5.81 -30.69 12.19
C THR A 80 -7.02 -31.53 11.81
N PHE A 81 -6.85 -32.85 11.77
CA PHE A 81 -7.94 -33.81 11.59
C PHE A 81 -8.12 -34.57 12.89
N ASP A 82 -9.33 -34.52 13.44
CA ASP A 82 -9.76 -35.50 14.45
C ASP A 82 -10.36 -36.70 13.71
N VAL A 83 -9.82 -37.88 14.00
CA VAL A 83 -10.32 -39.16 13.48
C VAL A 83 -10.63 -40.01 14.71
N ASP A 84 -11.93 -40.20 14.98
CA ASP A 84 -12.41 -41.23 15.92
C ASP A 84 -12.22 -42.64 15.32
#